data_AF-A0A820S3W9-F1
#
_entry.id   AF-A0A820S3W9-F1
#
_cell.length_a   1.000
_cell.length_b   1.000
_cell.length_c   1.000
_cell.angle_alpha   90.00
_cell.angle_beta   90.00
_cell.angle_gamma   90.00
#
_symmetry.space_group_name_H-M   'P 1'
#
loop_
_entity.id
_entity.type
_entity.pdbx_description
1 polymer ?
#
loop_
_entity_poly.entity_id
_entity_poly.type
_entity_poly.pdbx_seq_one_letter_code
_entity_poly.pdbx_strand_id
1 'polypeptide(L)'
;MKPHRIHMIHNLILNYGLYRKMEVYRPYKAIADEMTRFHCDEYVKFIQNIRPDNIVDFNKQIQRFNVGEDCPIFEGLYEFCQISVGGSLVGAVKLNRK
;
A
#
# COMPACT_ATOMS: atom_id res chain seq x y z
N MET A 1 -8.85 10.87 1.64
CA MET A 1 -7.37 10.89 1.45
C MET A 1 -7.01 10.96 -0.04
N LYS A 2 -5.96 11.68 -0.49
CA LYS A 2 -5.64 11.85 -1.94
C LYS A 2 -4.20 11.39 -2.29
N PRO A 3 -4.00 10.18 -2.85
CA PRO A 3 -2.67 9.64 -3.20
C PRO A 3 -1.87 10.47 -4.23
N HIS A 4 -2.57 11.25 -5.06
CA HIS A 4 -1.95 12.10 -6.09
C HIS A 4 -0.84 13.03 -5.55
N ARG A 5 -0.92 13.44 -4.27
CA ARG A 5 0.12 14.26 -3.64
C ARG A 5 1.52 13.63 -3.69
N ILE A 6 1.63 12.30 -3.70
CA ILE A 6 2.91 11.59 -3.79
C ILE A 6 3.53 11.81 -5.17
N HIS A 7 2.70 11.79 -6.22
CA HIS A 7 3.13 12.11 -7.58
C HIS A 7 3.55 13.58 -7.72
N MET A 8 2.80 14.50 -7.10
CA MET A 8 3.18 15.93 -7.07
C MET A 8 4.56 16.13 -6.44
N ILE A 9 4.82 15.50 -5.29
CA ILE A 9 6.13 15.58 -4.63
C ILE A 9 7.23 14.98 -5.52
N HIS A 10 6.98 13.83 -6.16
CA HIS A 10 7.95 13.23 -7.07
C HIS A 10 8.31 14.17 -8.23
N ASN A 11 7.33 14.84 -8.84
CA ASN A 11 7.57 15.83 -9.89
C ASN A 11 8.40 17.02 -9.40
N LEU A 12 8.18 17.51 -8.18
CA LEU A 12 9.02 18.56 -7.59
C LEU A 12 10.46 18.08 -7.43
N ILE A 13 10.67 16.87 -6.88
CA ILE A 13 12.01 16.27 -6.72
C ILE A 13 12.76 16.17 -8.06
N LEU A 14 12.05 15.78 -9.14
CA LEU A 14 12.61 15.71 -10.49
C LEU A 14 13.00 17.11 -11.02
N ASN A 15 12.08 18.07 -10.96
CA ASN A 15 12.29 19.42 -11.51
C ASN A 15 13.36 20.22 -10.77
N TYR A 16 13.51 20.02 -9.46
CA TYR A 16 14.62 20.60 -8.69
C TYR A 16 15.95 19.86 -8.87
N GLY A 17 15.99 18.75 -9.62
CA GLY A 17 17.20 17.96 -9.83
C GLY A 17 17.70 17.22 -8.58
N LEU A 18 16.87 17.12 -7.54
CA LEU A 18 17.24 16.49 -6.26
C LEU A 18 17.47 14.99 -6.41
N TYR A 19 16.78 14.35 -7.37
CA TYR A 19 16.96 12.92 -7.67
C TYR A 19 18.42 12.56 -8.00
N ARG A 20 19.23 13.50 -8.50
CA ARG A 20 20.66 13.28 -8.82
C ARG A 20 21.52 13.10 -7.57
N LYS A 21 21.01 13.46 -6.39
CA LYS A 21 21.71 13.40 -5.10
C LYS A 21 21.22 12.26 -4.21
N MET A 22 20.38 11.36 -4.73
CA MET A 22 19.84 10.22 -3.99
C MET A 22 19.72 8.99 -4.90
N GLU A 23 19.73 7.81 -4.29
CA GLU A 23 19.39 6.59 -5.02
C GLU A 23 17.86 6.47 -5.12
N VAL A 24 17.33 6.42 -6.35
CA VAL A 24 15.89 6.29 -6.59
C VAL A 24 15.56 4.85 -6.94
N TYR A 25 14.64 4.25 -6.20
CA TYR A 25 14.22 2.87 -6.38
C TYR A 25 12.73 2.78 -6.71
N ARG A 26 12.37 1.84 -7.57
CA ARG A 26 10.98 1.43 -7.76
C ARG A 26 10.66 0.31 -6.76
N PRO A 27 9.68 0.47 -5.86
CA PRO A 27 9.33 -0.60 -4.93
C PRO A 27 8.69 -1.78 -5.67
N TYR A 28 8.91 -2.99 -5.15
CA TYR A 28 8.14 -4.16 -5.58
C TYR A 28 6.78 -4.17 -4.89
N LYS A 29 5.85 -4.98 -5.39
CA LYS A 29 4.55 -5.21 -4.74
C LYS A 29 4.74 -6.22 -3.62
N ALA A 30 4.55 -5.80 -2.37
CA ALA A 30 4.67 -6.70 -1.22
C ALA A 30 3.69 -7.88 -1.36
N ILE A 31 4.15 -9.08 -1.03
CA ILE A 31 3.31 -10.29 -1.08
C ILE A 31 2.52 -10.46 0.22
N ALA A 32 1.45 -11.25 0.19
CA ALA A 32 0.60 -11.49 1.35
C ALA A 32 1.41 -12.00 2.56
N ASP A 33 2.34 -12.93 2.35
CA ASP A 33 3.23 -13.48 3.38
C ASP A 33 4.02 -12.40 4.14
N GLU A 34 4.49 -11.36 3.44
CA GLU A 34 5.22 -10.27 4.08
C GLU A 34 4.30 -9.37 4.92
N MET A 35 3.04 -9.20 4.49
CA MET A 35 2.04 -8.44 5.24
C MET A 35 1.55 -9.22 6.47
N THR A 36 1.46 -10.55 6.37
CA THR A 36 0.99 -11.42 7.46
C THR A 36 2.04 -11.66 8.54
N ARG A 37 3.28 -11.20 8.34
CA ARG A 37 4.27 -11.11 9.43
C ARG A 37 3.82 -10.24 10.61
N PHE A 38 2.84 -9.36 10.39
CA PHE A 38 2.22 -8.56 11.45
C PHE A 38 0.70 -8.65 11.44
N HIS A 39 0.07 -8.52 10.27
CA HIS A 39 -1.39 -8.60 10.16
C HIS A 39 -1.87 -10.05 10.21
N CYS A 40 -3.11 -10.28 10.65
CA CYS A 40 -3.69 -11.62 10.59
C CYS A 40 -4.00 -12.04 9.14
N ASP A 41 -3.88 -13.33 8.86
CA ASP A 41 -4.10 -13.91 7.52
C ASP A 41 -5.50 -13.60 6.97
N GLU A 42 -6.51 -13.66 7.84
CA GLU A 42 -7.90 -13.37 7.46
C GLU A 42 -8.08 -11.92 6.97
N TYR A 43 -7.39 -10.96 7.60
CA TYR A 43 -7.46 -9.56 7.20
C TYR A 43 -6.76 -9.31 5.86
N VAL A 44 -5.55 -9.86 5.68
CA VAL A 44 -4.81 -9.70 4.41
C VAL A 44 -5.58 -10.35 3.27
N LYS A 45 -6.17 -11.54 3.49
CA LYS A 45 -7.03 -12.21 2.53
C LYS A 45 -8.30 -11.39 2.22
N PHE A 46 -8.89 -10.74 3.21
CA PHE A 46 -10.01 -9.82 2.98
C PHE A 46 -9.60 -8.64 2.08
N ILE A 47 -8.52 -7.91 2.42
CA ILE A 47 -8.06 -6.76 1.63
C ILE A 47 -7.67 -7.18 0.20
N GLN A 48 -7.12 -8.38 0.03
CA GLN A 48 -6.77 -8.91 -1.29
C GLN A 48 -7.98 -9.18 -2.19
N ASN A 49 -9.14 -9.54 -1.62
CA ASN A 49 -10.31 -9.98 -2.37
C ASN A 49 -11.43 -8.93 -2.47
N ILE A 50 -11.48 -7.97 -1.54
CA ILE A 50 -12.52 -6.95 -1.51
C ILE A 50 -12.37 -5.98 -2.70
N ARG A 51 -13.49 -5.68 -3.33
CA ARG A 51 -13.61 -4.78 -4.47
C ARG A 51 -14.93 -3.99 -4.38
N PRO A 52 -15.07 -2.86 -5.07
CA PRO A 52 -16.32 -2.09 -5.06
C PRO A 52 -17.56 -2.87 -5.54
N ASP A 53 -17.39 -3.86 -6.42
CA ASP A 53 -18.46 -4.66 -7.01
C ASP A 53 -18.96 -5.81 -6.10
N ASN A 54 -18.16 -6.24 -5.12
CA ASN A 54 -18.50 -7.36 -4.24
C ASN A 54 -18.75 -6.96 -2.77
N ILE A 55 -18.87 -5.66 -2.46
CA ILE A 55 -19.04 -5.14 -1.08
C ILE A 55 -20.18 -5.85 -0.32
N VAL A 56 -21.29 -6.15 -1.00
CA VAL A 56 -22.49 -6.75 -0.39
C VAL A 56 -22.20 -8.14 0.20
N ASP A 57 -21.34 -8.91 -0.45
CA ASP A 57 -20.96 -10.26 -0.01
C ASP A 57 -20.07 -10.24 1.25
N PHE A 58 -19.46 -9.09 1.53
CA PHE A 58 -18.44 -8.92 2.56
C PHE A 58 -18.88 -8.12 3.78
N ASN A 59 -20.18 -7.78 3.91
CA ASN A 59 -20.72 -6.93 4.99
C ASN A 59 -20.24 -7.28 6.41
N LYS A 60 -20.21 -8.58 6.77
CA LYS A 60 -19.72 -9.03 8.10
C LYS A 60 -18.23 -8.73 8.30
N GLN A 61 -17.42 -8.89 7.26
CA GLN A 61 -15.97 -8.66 7.31
C GLN A 61 -15.65 -7.16 7.28
N ILE A 62 -16.41 -6.36 6.52
CA ILE A 62 -16.36 -4.90 6.49
C ILE A 62 -16.52 -4.32 7.91
N GLN A 63 -17.56 -4.76 8.63
CA GLN A 63 -17.77 -4.35 10.02
C GLN A 63 -16.65 -4.85 10.95
N ARG A 64 -16.23 -6.12 10.82
CA ARG A 64 -15.19 -6.72 11.67
C ARG A 64 -13.83 -6.05 11.49
N PHE A 65 -13.45 -5.70 10.27
CA PHE A 65 -12.15 -5.12 9.93
C PHE A 65 -12.17 -3.59 9.84
N ASN A 66 -13.30 -2.95 10.19
CA ASN A 66 -13.48 -1.51 10.22
C ASN A 66 -13.08 -0.83 8.89
N VAL A 67 -13.54 -1.39 7.78
CA VAL A 67 -13.37 -0.84 6.43
C VAL A 67 -14.71 -0.28 5.98
N GLY A 68 -14.77 0.96 5.50
CA GLY A 68 -16.04 1.66 5.29
C GLY A 68 -15.88 3.19 5.21
N GLU A 69 -16.57 3.92 6.07
CA GLU A 69 -16.69 5.39 5.99
C GLU A 69 -15.32 6.11 5.94
N ASP A 70 -14.49 5.94 6.97
CA ASP A 70 -13.18 6.60 7.05
C ASP A 70 -12.11 5.92 6.19
N CYS A 71 -12.28 4.61 5.96
CA CYS A 71 -11.36 3.74 5.24
C CYS A 71 -12.09 3.07 4.06
N PRO A 72 -12.42 3.81 3.00
CA PRO A 72 -13.30 3.33 1.94
C PRO A 72 -12.64 2.25 1.08
N ILE A 73 -13.48 1.38 0.53
CA ILE A 73 -13.11 0.43 -0.51
C ILE A 73 -13.06 1.17 -1.83
N PHE A 74 -11.95 1.03 -2.56
CA PHE A 74 -11.77 1.65 -3.87
C PHE A 74 -11.05 0.68 -4.81
N GLU A 75 -11.13 0.96 -6.11
CA GLU A 75 -10.46 0.17 -7.12
C GLU A 75 -8.94 0.22 -6.94
N GLY A 76 -8.30 -0.95 -6.85
CA GLY A 76 -6.86 -1.04 -6.61
C GLY A 76 -6.43 -0.86 -5.15
N LEU A 77 -7.34 -0.97 -4.18
CA LEU A 77 -7.03 -0.90 -2.73
C LEU A 77 -5.85 -1.80 -2.36
N TYR A 78 -5.87 -3.08 -2.73
CA TYR A 78 -4.79 -4.00 -2.40
C TYR A 78 -3.47 -3.58 -3.05
N GLU A 79 -3.48 -3.21 -4.33
CA GLU A 79 -2.28 -2.75 -5.03
C GLU A 79 -1.68 -1.49 -4.38
N PHE A 80 -2.51 -0.56 -3.95
CA PHE A 80 -2.08 0.61 -3.18
C PHE A 80 -1.35 0.21 -1.89
N CYS A 81 -1.91 -0.74 -1.13
CA CYS A 81 -1.26 -1.29 0.06
C CYS A 81 0.07 -1.99 -0.28
N GLN A 82 0.11 -2.80 -1.34
CA GLN A 82 1.32 -3.53 -1.75
C GLN A 82 2.50 -2.61 -2.08
N ILE A 83 2.24 -1.51 -2.78
CA ILE A 83 3.28 -0.55 -3.15
C ILE A 83 3.77 0.22 -1.93
N SER A 84 2.84 0.64 -1.05
CA SER A 84 3.17 1.35 0.18
C SER A 84 4.05 0.50 1.10
N VAL A 85 3.64 -0.75 1.36
CA VAL A 85 4.40 -1.70 2.19
C VAL A 85 5.73 -2.07 1.55
N GLY A 86 5.73 -2.37 0.25
CA GLY A 86 6.94 -2.74 -0.47
C GLY A 86 8.02 -1.66 -0.42
N GLY A 87 7.65 -0.38 -0.51
CA GLY A 87 8.58 0.73 -0.34
C GLY A 87 9.25 0.76 1.03
N SER A 88 8.48 0.56 2.10
CA SER A 88 9.00 0.51 3.48
C SER A 88 9.91 -0.71 3.71
N LEU A 89 9.53 -1.88 3.23
CA LEU A 89 10.32 -3.11 3.38
C LEU A 89 11.66 -3.02 2.62
N VAL A 90 11.67 -2.53 1.38
CA VAL A 90 12.92 -2.30 0.63
C VAL A 90 13.84 -1.34 1.39
N GLY A 91 13.28 -0.25 1.93
CA GLY A 91 14.04 0.70 2.74
C GLY A 91 14.69 0.03 3.95
N ALA A 92 13.92 -0.76 4.70
CA ALA A 92 14.43 -1.49 5.87
C ALA A 92 15.53 -2.51 5.50
N VAL A 93 15.32 -3.29 4.43
CA VAL A 93 16.32 -4.26 3.95
C VAL A 93 17.61 -3.56 3.52
N LYS A 94 17.52 -2.41 2.83
CA LYS A 94 18.68 -1.62 2.42
C LYS A 94 19.45 -1.08 3.63
N LEU A 95 18.76 -0.63 4.68
CA LEU A 95 19.39 -0.17 5.91
C LEU A 95 20.09 -1.30 6.67
N ASN A 96 19.48 -2.49 6.74
CA ASN A 96 20.07 -3.65 7.42
C ASN A 96 21.28 -4.25 6.69
N ARG A 97 21.48 -3.90 5.42
CA ARG A 97 22.59 -4.39 4.56
C ARG A 97 23.65 -3.32 4.31
N LYS A 98 23.62 -2.21 5.05
CA LYS A 98 24.74 -1.27 5.14
C LYS A 98 25.79 -1.82 6.10
#